data_AF-A0A415EXL0-F1
#
_entry.id   AF-A0A415EXL0-F1
#
_cell.length_a   1.000
_cell.length_b   1.000
_cell.length_c   1.000
_cell.angle_alpha   90.00
_cell.angle_beta   90.00
_cell.angle_gamma   90.00
#
_symmetry.space_group_name_H-M   'P 1'
#
loop_
_entity.id
_entity.type
_entity.pdbx_description
1 polymer ?
#
loop_
_entity_poly.entity_id
_entity_poly.type
_entity_poly.pdbx_seq_one_letter_code
_entity_poly.pdbx_strand_id
1 'polypeptide(L)'
;MNVIEINSENYKDYLHLDIIAFSFAGEGAQGEGGGLWMVTSDGKLYHTNFAYTISWEQAILLCPALQACDCDLFRTTPPESWQSYYMGGGNFLIVKDTYTEMFSQLDPYDLYGQWKDILIEKIK
;
A
#
# COMPACT_ATOMS: atom_id res chain seq x y z
N MET A 1 -7.86 6.03 -13.88
CA MET A 1 -6.42 5.73 -13.72
C MET A 1 -6.16 4.32 -14.22
N ASN A 2 -5.01 4.03 -14.83
CA ASN A 2 -4.70 2.66 -15.25
C ASN A 2 -4.05 1.91 -14.08
N VAL A 3 -4.57 0.74 -13.71
CA VAL A 3 -4.03 -0.12 -12.65
C VAL A 3 -3.23 -1.24 -13.29
N ILE A 4 -2.03 -1.50 -12.80
CA ILE A 4 -1.20 -2.63 -13.23
C ILE A 4 -1.42 -3.77 -12.22
N GLU A 5 -2.12 -4.81 -12.66
CA GLU A 5 -2.40 -6.01 -11.86
C GLU A 5 -1.20 -6.97 -11.85
N ILE A 6 -0.78 -7.35 -10.65
CA ILE A 6 0.33 -8.28 -10.42
C ILE A 6 -0.20 -9.60 -9.89
N ASN A 7 0.27 -10.70 -10.46
CA ASN A 7 -0.07 -12.07 -10.08
C ASN A 7 1.18 -12.97 -10.01
N SER A 8 0.96 -14.25 -9.68
CA SER A 8 2.03 -15.23 -9.52
C SER A 8 2.85 -15.50 -10.79
N GLU A 9 2.31 -15.17 -11.97
CA GLU A 9 2.98 -15.36 -13.25
C GLU A 9 3.89 -14.17 -13.62
N ASN A 10 3.51 -12.94 -13.24
CA ASN A 10 4.20 -11.72 -13.68
C ASN A 10 4.93 -10.94 -12.57
N TYR A 11 4.82 -11.31 -11.29
CA TYR A 11 5.40 -10.53 -10.18
C TYR A 11 6.91 -10.28 -10.31
N LYS A 12 7.63 -11.20 -10.96
CA LYS A 12 9.08 -11.08 -11.18
C LYS A 12 9.47 -9.89 -12.05
N ASP A 13 8.55 -9.39 -12.87
CA ASP A 13 8.78 -8.21 -13.71
C ASP A 13 8.74 -6.90 -12.90
N TYR A 14 8.36 -6.96 -11.63
CA TYR A 14 8.07 -5.81 -10.77
C TYR A 14 8.83 -5.81 -9.42
N LEU A 15 9.96 -6.51 -9.31
CA LEU A 15 10.70 -6.65 -8.03
C LEU A 15 11.45 -5.39 -7.56
N HIS A 16 11.54 -4.36 -8.39
CA HIS A 16 12.36 -3.17 -8.12
C HIS A 16 11.57 -1.87 -8.31
N LEU A 17 10.29 -1.89 -7.96
CA LEU A 17 9.46 -0.69 -7.97
C LEU A 17 9.95 0.32 -6.91
N ASP A 18 10.12 1.58 -7.32
CA ASP A 18 10.37 2.67 -6.37
C ASP A 18 9.06 3.12 -5.72
N ILE A 19 8.58 2.29 -4.79
CA ILE A 19 7.33 2.51 -4.05
C ILE A 19 7.52 3.68 -3.08
N ILE A 20 6.56 4.59 -3.10
CA ILE A 20 6.53 5.77 -2.21
C ILE A 20 5.33 5.75 -1.25
N ALA A 21 4.30 4.97 -1.57
CA ALA A 21 3.21 4.65 -0.68
C ALA A 21 2.62 3.29 -1.03
N PHE A 22 2.13 2.58 -0.02
CA PHE A 22 1.37 1.36 -0.23
C PHE A 22 0.27 1.24 0.82
N SER A 23 -0.84 0.62 0.47
CA SER A 23 -1.82 0.18 1.45
C SER A 23 -1.92 -1.33 1.45
N PHE A 24 -2.04 -1.92 2.63
CA PHE A 24 -2.31 -3.34 2.77
C PHE A 24 -3.49 -3.57 3.71
N ALA A 25 -4.18 -4.69 3.48
CA ALA A 25 -5.32 -5.13 4.26
C ALA A 25 -5.02 -6.52 4.82
N GLY A 26 -5.18 -6.72 6.13
CA GLY A 26 -5.10 -8.06 6.71
C GLY A 26 -6.10 -9.03 6.07
N GLU A 27 -5.87 -10.34 6.15
CA GLU A 27 -6.74 -11.34 5.50
C GLU A 27 -8.23 -11.25 5.92
N GLY A 28 -8.50 -10.84 7.17
CA GLY A 28 -9.86 -10.64 7.70
C GLY A 28 -10.38 -9.20 7.63
N ALA A 29 -9.71 -8.31 6.90
CA ALA A 29 -10.10 -6.91 6.80
C ALA A 29 -11.43 -6.74 6.06
N GLN A 30 -12.17 -5.70 6.44
CA GLN A 30 -13.36 -5.26 5.70
C GLN A 30 -12.95 -4.67 4.35
N GLY A 31 -13.63 -5.07 3.28
CA GLY A 31 -13.31 -4.69 1.91
C GLY A 31 -12.50 -5.79 1.21
N GLU A 32 -11.30 -5.46 0.76
CA GLU A 32 -10.42 -6.36 0.02
C GLU A 32 -9.38 -7.00 0.96
N GLY A 33 -9.78 -8.05 1.68
CA GLY A 33 -8.85 -8.82 2.52
C GLY A 33 -7.66 -9.34 1.71
N GLY A 34 -6.44 -9.12 2.22
CA GLY A 34 -5.20 -9.47 1.52
C GLY A 34 -4.80 -8.52 0.37
N GLY A 35 -5.54 -7.45 0.13
CA GLY A 35 -5.21 -6.47 -0.90
C GLY A 35 -3.91 -5.73 -0.59
N LEU A 36 -3.06 -5.55 -1.61
CA LEU A 36 -1.85 -4.74 -1.58
C LEU A 36 -1.86 -3.79 -2.77
N TRP A 37 -2.02 -2.50 -2.47
CA TRP A 37 -1.99 -1.41 -3.44
C TRP A 37 -0.69 -0.64 -3.28
N MET A 38 -0.01 -0.31 -4.37
CA MET A 38 1.30 0.35 -4.34
C MET A 38 1.34 1.49 -5.35
N VAL A 39 1.84 2.65 -4.94
CA VAL A 39 2.12 3.80 -5.81
C VAL A 39 3.63 4.03 -5.88
N THR A 40 4.15 4.17 -7.09
CA THR A 40 5.55 4.47 -7.36
C THR A 40 5.81 5.95 -7.58
N SER A 41 7.07 6.36 -7.46
CA SER A 41 7.51 7.76 -7.65
C SER A 41 7.25 8.33 -9.05
N ASP A 42 7.04 7.48 -10.06
CA ASP A 42 6.62 7.88 -11.40
C ASP A 42 5.08 7.94 -11.57
N GLY A 43 4.32 7.82 -10.48
CA GLY A 43 2.87 7.96 -10.44
C GLY A 43 2.09 6.77 -10.99
N LYS A 44 2.72 5.60 -11.15
CA LYS A 44 2.03 4.37 -11.53
C LYS A 44 1.39 3.70 -10.31
N LEU A 45 0.24 3.09 -10.55
CA LEU A 45 -0.52 2.35 -9.55
C LEU A 45 -0.47 0.86 -9.86
N TYR A 46 -0.06 0.08 -8.87
CA TYR A 46 0.02 -1.37 -8.92
C TYR A 46 -0.90 -1.98 -7.87
N HIS A 47 -1.41 -3.16 -8.18
CA HIS A 47 -2.31 -3.89 -7.31
C HIS A 47 -2.00 -5.39 -7.35
N THR A 48 -2.15 -6.05 -6.20
CA THR A 48 -2.13 -7.51 -6.08
C THR A 48 -2.87 -7.92 -4.81
N ASN A 49 -3.10 -9.22 -4.65
CA ASN A 49 -3.71 -9.77 -3.45
C ASN A 49 -2.89 -10.96 -2.93
N PHE A 50 -2.36 -10.86 -1.72
CA PHE A 50 -1.50 -11.88 -1.12
C PHE A 50 -2.26 -13.00 -0.39
N ALA A 51 -3.59 -12.90 -0.30
CA ALA A 51 -4.44 -13.99 0.18
C ALA A 51 -4.88 -14.94 -0.96
N TYR A 52 -4.91 -14.44 -2.20
CA TYR A 52 -5.50 -15.18 -3.33
C TYR A 52 -4.62 -15.29 -4.59
N THR A 53 -3.75 -14.31 -4.85
CA THR A 53 -3.07 -14.18 -6.16
C THR A 53 -1.57 -14.43 -6.09
N ILE A 54 -0.92 -13.96 -5.01
CA ILE A 54 0.50 -14.17 -4.72
C ILE A 54 0.68 -14.65 -3.28
N SER A 55 1.85 -15.16 -2.94
CA SER A 55 2.18 -15.45 -1.53
C SER A 55 2.62 -14.20 -0.77
N TRP A 56 2.61 -14.26 0.56
CA TRP A 56 3.15 -13.20 1.42
C TRP A 56 4.63 -12.92 1.12
N GLU A 57 5.44 -13.95 0.86
CA GLU A 57 6.84 -13.81 0.49
C GLU A 57 7.00 -13.08 -0.85
N GLN A 58 6.13 -13.36 -1.82
CA GLN A 58 6.11 -12.63 -3.09
C GLN A 58 5.69 -11.17 -2.90
N ALA A 59 4.75 -10.89 -1.99
CA ALA A 59 4.35 -9.53 -1.64
C ALA A 59 5.51 -8.75 -1.01
N ILE A 60 6.28 -9.37 -0.11
CA ILE A 60 7.52 -8.78 0.45
C ILE A 60 8.55 -8.52 -0.65
N LEU A 61 8.71 -9.43 -1.61
CA LEU A 61 9.64 -9.22 -2.72
C LEU A 61 9.25 -8.02 -3.61
N LEU A 62 7.95 -7.77 -3.79
CA LEU A 62 7.44 -6.61 -4.52
C LEU A 62 7.57 -5.31 -3.72
N CYS A 63 7.25 -5.38 -2.42
CA CYS A 63 7.27 -4.23 -1.51
C CYS A 63 8.07 -4.57 -0.25
N PRO A 64 9.41 -4.48 -0.28
CA PRO A 64 10.26 -4.85 0.86
C PRO A 64 9.96 -4.08 2.15
N ALA A 65 9.45 -2.85 2.04
CA ALA A 65 8.98 -2.05 3.17
C ALA A 65 7.87 -2.73 3.98
N LEU A 66 7.11 -3.64 3.37
CA LEU A 66 6.07 -4.44 4.02
C LEU A 66 6.67 -5.40 5.07
N GLN A 67 7.89 -5.92 4.86
CA GLN A 67 8.55 -6.80 5.82
C GLN A 67 8.90 -6.08 7.13
N ALA A 68 9.22 -4.79 7.04
CA ALA A 68 9.54 -3.97 8.21
C ALA A 68 8.29 -3.48 8.96
N CYS A 69 7.09 -3.74 8.42
CA CYS A 69 5.86 -3.42 9.10
C CYS A 69 5.54 -4.46 10.17
N ASP A 70 5.54 -4.05 11.44
CA ASP A 70 5.02 -4.87 12.53
C ASP A 70 3.50 -4.67 12.59
N CYS A 71 2.76 -5.60 11.99
CA CYS A 71 1.33 -5.49 11.74
C CYS A 71 0.53 -6.26 12.80
N ASP A 72 -0.29 -5.55 13.57
CA ASP A 72 -1.38 -6.12 14.35
C ASP A 72 -2.76 -5.68 13.81
N LEU A 73 -3.84 -6.12 14.45
CA LEU A 73 -5.22 -5.82 14.04
C LEU A 73 -5.58 -4.32 14.02
N PHE A 74 -4.83 -3.48 14.74
CA PHE A 74 -5.18 -2.08 14.99
C PHE A 74 -4.03 -1.09 14.73
N ARG A 75 -2.80 -1.58 14.59
CA ARG A 75 -1.58 -0.79 14.45
C ARG A 75 -0.63 -1.48 13.50
N THR A 76 0.11 -0.64 12.79
CA THR A 76 1.29 -1.06 12.05
C THR A 76 2.41 -0.10 12.39
N THR A 77 3.57 -0.64 12.75
CA THR A 77 4.78 0.17 12.93
C THR A 77 5.49 0.23 11.58
N PRO A 78 5.51 1.38 10.88
CA PRO A 78 6.17 1.48 9.58
C PRO A 78 7.70 1.47 9.74
N PRO A 79 8.45 1.20 8.66
CA PRO A 79 9.91 1.39 8.65
C PRO A 79 10.31 2.85 8.91
N GLU A 80 11.58 3.07 9.29
CA GLU A 80 12.13 4.43 9.41
C GLU A 80 11.91 5.25 8.14
N SER A 81 11.59 6.55 8.30
CA SER A 81 11.24 7.49 7.22
C SER A 81 9.89 7.23 6.52
N TRP A 82 9.00 6.46 7.16
CA TRP A 82 7.63 6.25 6.71
C TRP A 82 6.64 6.49 7.86
N GLN A 83 5.42 6.88 7.51
CA GLN A 83 4.29 7.00 8.43
C GLN A 83 3.22 5.96 8.10
N SER A 84 2.45 5.58 9.12
CA SER A 84 1.27 4.74 8.98
C SER A 84 -0.01 5.50 9.30
N TYR A 85 -1.07 5.18 8.56
CA TYR A 85 -2.41 5.70 8.75
C TYR A 85 -3.38 4.54 8.80
N TYR A 86 -4.20 4.49 9.85
CA TYR A 86 -5.31 3.55 9.93
C TYR A 86 -6.47 4.06 9.08
N MET A 87 -6.90 3.26 8.11
CA MET A 87 -7.99 3.59 7.19
C MET A 87 -9.33 2.93 7.59
N GLY A 88 -9.40 2.29 8.76
CA GLY A 88 -10.59 1.57 9.20
C GLY A 88 -10.65 0.11 8.72
N GLY A 89 -11.37 -0.72 9.46
CA GLY A 89 -11.70 -2.09 9.04
C GLY A 89 -10.50 -3.03 8.83
N GLY A 90 -9.33 -2.74 9.41
CA GLY A 90 -8.11 -3.54 9.22
C GLY A 90 -7.28 -3.15 7.98
N ASN A 91 -7.54 -1.97 7.42
CA ASN A 91 -6.79 -1.40 6.31
C ASN A 91 -5.78 -0.35 6.82
N PHE A 92 -4.57 -0.40 6.30
CA PHE A 92 -3.50 0.53 6.65
C PHE A 92 -2.87 1.12 5.40
N LEU A 93 -2.57 2.41 5.45
CA LEU A 93 -1.78 3.11 4.45
C LEU A 93 -0.42 3.45 5.04
N ILE A 94 0.64 3.15 4.31
CA ILE A 94 2.03 3.41 4.66
C ILE A 94 2.62 4.34 3.61
N VAL A 95 3.21 5.46 4.04
CA VAL A 95 3.66 6.55 3.14
C VAL A 95 5.04 7.03 3.55
N LYS A 96 5.96 7.24 2.60
CA LYS A 96 7.24 7.92 2.87
C LYS A 96 6.99 9.32 3.44
N ASP A 97 7.77 9.72 4.46
CA ASP A 97 7.58 10.96 5.23
C ASP A 97 7.39 12.21 4.34
N THR A 98 8.13 12.31 3.24
CA THR A 98 8.06 13.43 2.28
C THR A 98 6.67 13.67 1.68
N TYR A 99 5.79 12.67 1.70
CA TYR A 99 4.44 12.75 1.11
C TYR A 99 3.32 12.76 2.17
N THR A 100 3.64 12.88 3.46
CA THR A 100 2.67 12.67 4.55
C THR A 100 1.76 13.86 4.83
N GLU A 101 2.24 15.08 4.58
CA GLU A 101 1.54 16.33 4.92
C GLU A 101 0.13 16.38 4.30
N MET A 102 -0.01 15.87 3.08
CA MET A 102 -1.26 15.88 2.32
C MET A 102 -2.36 14.95 2.88
N PHE A 103 -2.01 14.00 3.75
CA PHE A 103 -2.95 13.08 4.37
C PHE A 103 -3.39 13.51 5.77
N SER A 104 -2.74 14.54 6.34
CA SER A 104 -2.92 14.93 7.75
C SER A 104 -4.32 15.44 8.12
N GLN A 105 -5.13 15.84 7.14
CA GLN A 105 -6.47 16.41 7.35
C GLN A 105 -7.61 15.47 6.95
N LEU A 106 -7.31 14.28 6.42
CA LEU A 106 -8.32 13.35 5.93
C LEU A 106 -8.79 12.45 7.06
N ASP A 107 -10.11 12.21 7.13
CA ASP A 107 -10.62 11.16 7.99
C ASP A 107 -10.31 9.76 7.38
N PRO A 108 -10.36 8.68 8.18
CA PRO A 108 -10.02 7.34 7.71
C PRO A 108 -10.81 6.85 6.48
N TYR A 109 -12.08 7.23 6.34
CA TYR A 109 -12.92 6.79 5.22
C TYR A 109 -12.56 7.53 3.93
N ASP A 110 -12.36 8.84 4.03
CA ASP A 110 -11.86 9.64 2.92
C ASP A 110 -10.48 9.16 2.49
N LEU A 111 -9.61 8.85 3.46
CA LEU A 111 -8.29 8.31 3.17
C LEU A 111 -8.37 6.98 2.42
N TYR A 112 -9.21 6.04 2.87
CA TYR A 112 -9.43 4.75 2.19
C TYR A 112 -9.82 4.92 0.72
N GLY A 113 -10.75 5.85 0.44
CA GLY A 113 -11.27 6.09 -0.90
C GLY A 113 -10.32 6.88 -1.81
N GLN A 114 -9.57 7.84 -1.26
CA GLN A 114 -8.99 8.93 -2.06
C GLN A 114 -7.45 8.97 -2.08
N TRP A 115 -6.76 8.23 -1.20
CA TRP A 115 -5.31 8.39 -1.04
C TRP A 115 -4.51 8.22 -2.34
N LYS A 116 -4.94 7.30 -3.22
CA LYS A 116 -4.29 6.99 -4.50
C LYS A 116 -4.33 8.19 -5.45
N ASP A 117 -5.52 8.77 -5.60
CA ASP A 117 -5.75 9.92 -6.48
C ASP A 117 -4.98 11.15 -5.97
N ILE A 118 -5.09 11.42 -4.66
CA ILE A 118 -4.41 12.53 -3.99
C ILE A 118 -2.90 12.45 -4.21
N LEU A 119 -2.30 11.27 -3.99
CA LEU A 119 -0.86 11.09 -4.14
C LEU A 119 -0.40 11.26 -5.60
N ILE A 120 -1.15 10.70 -6.54
CA ILE A 120 -0.79 10.74 -7.97
C ILE A 120 -0.95 12.15 -8.54
N GLU A 121 -1.91 12.94 -8.07
CA GLU A 121 -2.03 14.35 -8.45
C GLU A 121 -0.84 15.19 -7.99
N LYS A 122 -0.22 14.85 -6.86
CA LYS A 122 0.96 15.56 -6.33
C LYS A 122 2.26 15.23 -7.04
N ILE A 123 2.36 14.03 -7.61
CA ILE A 123 3.56 13.56 -8.32
C ILE A 123 3.65 14.14 -9.74
N LYS A 124 2.50 14.50 -10.34
CA LYS A 124 2.43 15.18 -11.63
C LYS A 124 2.93 16.62 -11.56
#